data_AF-A0A9Q0ZS37-F1
#
_entry.id   AF-A0A9Q0ZS37-F1
#
_cell.length_a   1.000
_cell.length_b   1.000
_cell.length_c   1.000
_cell.angle_alpha   90.00
_cell.angle_beta   90.00
_cell.angle_gamma   90.00
#
_symmetry.space_group_name_H-M   'P 1'
#
loop_
_entity.id
_entity.type
_entity.pdbx_description
1 polymer ?
#
loop_
_entity_poly.entity_id
_entity_poly.type
_entity_poly.pdbx_seq_one_letter_code
_entity_poly.pdbx_strand_id
1 'polypeptide(L)'
;MKLLLIFISILLIQAFVGNSFLGNAANSPANMDEESDVVAVDKKHYPKKINCGYLCARRCRASSRKKVCHRACKTCCKRCRCVPPGTYGNKNACPCYASLRTHGNKPKCP
;
A
#
# COMPACT_ATOMS: atom_id res chain seq x y z
N MET A 1 -37.01 -1.55 -44.27
CA MET A 1 -37.20 -2.61 -43.24
C MET A 1 -35.89 -3.05 -42.57
N LYS A 2 -34.79 -3.31 -43.31
CA LYS A 2 -33.49 -3.66 -42.71
C LYS A 2 -32.90 -2.57 -41.79
N LEU A 3 -33.13 -1.29 -42.12
CA LEU A 3 -32.67 -0.15 -41.31
C LEU A 3 -33.38 -0.05 -39.95
N LEU A 4 -34.67 -0.39 -39.88
CA LEU A 4 -35.44 -0.39 -38.63
C LEU A 4 -34.95 -1.47 -37.66
N LEU A 5 -34.48 -2.61 -38.18
CA LEU A 5 -33.91 -3.68 -37.35
C LEU A 5 -32.57 -3.28 -36.71
N ILE A 6 -31.79 -2.41 -37.37
CA ILE A 6 -30.50 -1.91 -36.85
C ILE A 6 -30.72 -0.89 -35.72
N PHE A 7 -31.75 -0.05 -35.80
CA PHE A 7 -32.07 0.87 -34.70
C PHE A 7 -32.57 0.15 -33.45
N ILE A 8 -33.35 -0.94 -33.61
CA ILE A 8 -33.83 -1.75 -32.49
C ILE A 8 -32.67 -2.45 -31.78
N SER A 9 -31.68 -2.98 -32.52
CA SER A 9 -30.52 -3.61 -31.89
C SER A 9 -29.62 -2.60 -31.15
N ILE A 10 -29.45 -1.38 -31.67
CA ILE A 10 -28.67 -0.33 -30.99
C ILE A 10 -29.36 0.11 -29.69
N LEU A 11 -30.69 0.25 -29.67
CA LEU A 11 -31.44 0.60 -28.46
C LEU A 11 -31.32 -0.48 -27.37
N LEU A 12 -31.30 -1.76 -27.74
CA LEU A 12 -31.09 -2.87 -26.79
C LEU A 12 -29.68 -2.89 -26.18
N ILE A 13 -28.65 -2.48 -26.93
CA ILE A 13 -27.27 -2.43 -26.44
C ILE A 13 -27.08 -1.29 -25.42
N GLN A 14 -27.71 -0.13 -25.61
CA GLN A 14 -27.62 0.98 -24.64
C GLN A 14 -28.31 0.68 -23.30
N ALA A 15 -29.36 -0.14 -23.30
CA ALA A 15 -30.00 -0.62 -22.07
C ALA A 15 -29.07 -1.54 -21.23
N PHE A 16 -28.14 -2.25 -21.86
CA PHE A 16 -27.19 -3.14 -21.17
C PHE A 16 -25.95 -2.41 -20.64
N VAL A 17 -25.49 -1.35 -21.31
CA VAL A 17 -24.35 -0.53 -20.83
C VAL A 17 -24.78 0.41 -19.69
N GLY A 18 -26.05 0.83 -19.64
CA GLY A 18 -26.60 1.66 -18.57
C GLY A 18 -26.77 0.98 -17.21
N ASN A 19 -26.76 -0.36 -17.14
CA ASN A 19 -26.95 -1.11 -15.89
C ASN A 19 -25.65 -1.58 -15.23
N SER A 20 -24.48 -1.19 -15.77
CA SER A 20 -23.17 -1.48 -15.16
C SER A 20 -22.63 -0.34 -14.27
N PHE A 21 -23.40 0.74 -14.06
CA PHE A 21 -22.95 1.93 -13.33
C PHE A 21 -23.58 2.16 -11.94
N LEU A 22 -24.44 1.26 -11.45
CA LEU A 22 -24.96 1.29 -10.07
C LEU A 22 -24.87 -0.12 -9.46
N GLY A 23 -23.70 -0.45 -8.92
CA GLY A 23 -23.47 -1.76 -8.29
C GLY A 23 -22.06 -1.95 -7.77
N ASN A 24 -21.67 -1.17 -6.76
CA ASN A 24 -21.04 -1.68 -5.53
C ASN A 24 -20.72 -0.51 -4.58
N ALA A 25 -21.72 -0.14 -3.78
CA ALA A 25 -21.50 0.50 -2.50
C ALA A 25 -21.38 -0.59 -1.42
N ALA A 26 -20.25 -0.57 -0.68
CA ALA A 26 -19.98 -1.20 0.62
C ALA A 26 -19.88 -2.76 0.63
N ASN A 27 -18.81 -3.44 1.08
CA ASN A 27 -18.13 -3.30 2.38
C ASN A 27 -16.67 -3.82 2.35
N SER A 28 -15.70 -2.97 2.67
CA SER A 28 -14.51 -3.36 3.45
C SER A 28 -13.82 -2.11 4.01
N PRO A 29 -13.35 -2.13 5.28
CA PRO A 29 -12.87 -0.93 5.95
C PRO A 29 -11.45 -0.62 5.48
N ALA A 30 -11.32 0.32 4.57
CA ALA A 30 -10.09 1.08 4.38
C ALA A 30 -10.24 2.39 5.15
N ASN A 31 -9.84 2.37 6.43
CA ASN A 31 -9.55 3.57 7.21
C ASN A 31 -8.01 3.71 7.27
N MET A 32 -7.36 4.87 7.14
CA MET A 32 -7.86 6.24 7.02
C MET A 32 -6.73 7.16 6.48
N ASP A 33 -7.15 8.02 5.56
CA ASP A 33 -6.96 9.48 5.50
C ASP A 33 -5.68 10.15 5.00
N GLU A 34 -6.00 10.96 3.98
CA GLU A 34 -5.43 12.21 3.52
C GLU A 34 -5.50 13.33 4.59
N GLU A 35 -4.93 14.45 4.21
CA GLU A 35 -4.68 15.68 4.92
C GLU A 35 -5.92 16.41 5.52
N SER A 36 -5.65 17.30 6.48
CA SER A 36 -6.51 18.36 7.04
C SER A 36 -7.36 18.02 8.28
N ASP A 37 -6.97 18.52 9.45
CA ASP A 37 -7.67 19.66 10.07
C ASP A 37 -6.97 20.14 11.34
N VAL A 38 -6.94 21.47 11.50
CA VAL A 38 -6.25 22.19 12.57
C VAL A 38 -7.14 22.21 13.81
N VAL A 39 -6.89 21.31 14.77
CA VAL A 39 -7.40 21.46 16.14
C VAL A 39 -6.22 21.36 17.10
N ALA A 40 -5.92 22.48 17.76
CA ALA A 40 -4.91 22.58 18.80
C ALA A 40 -5.38 21.81 20.05
N VAL A 41 -4.99 20.54 20.12
CA VAL A 41 -5.10 19.72 21.34
C VAL A 41 -3.69 19.46 21.87
N ASP A 42 -3.55 19.75 23.16
CA ASP A 42 -2.43 19.45 24.04
C ASP A 42 -1.64 18.19 23.61
N LYS A 43 -0.39 18.39 23.19
CA LYS A 43 0.46 17.34 22.60
C LYS A 43 0.96 16.37 23.68
N LYS A 44 0.10 15.45 24.12
CA LYS A 44 0.60 14.17 24.63
C LYS A 44 1.37 13.50 23.48
N HIS A 45 2.67 13.28 23.69
CA HIS A 45 3.54 12.58 22.75
C HIS A 45 3.12 11.11 22.66
N TYR A 46 2.04 10.84 21.92
CA TYR A 46 1.66 9.48 21.57
C TYR A 46 2.69 8.96 20.57
N PRO A 47 3.43 7.89 20.90
CA PRO A 47 4.42 7.35 19.98
C PRO A 47 3.70 6.92 18.70
N LYS A 48 3.97 7.63 17.59
CA LYS A 48 3.37 7.38 16.29
C LYS A 48 3.57 5.91 15.92
N LYS A 49 2.49 5.12 15.92
CA LYS A 49 2.53 3.69 15.68
C LYS A 49 2.90 3.43 14.22
N ILE A 50 4.09 2.90 13.97
CA ILE A 50 4.55 2.57 12.61
C ILE A 50 3.82 1.33 12.06
N ASN A 51 3.27 1.42 10.86
CA ASN A 51 2.70 0.28 10.15
C ASN A 51 3.78 -0.45 9.34
N CYS A 52 4.49 -1.39 9.98
CA CYS A 52 5.51 -2.20 9.32
C CYS A 52 4.96 -3.05 8.16
N GLY A 53 3.67 -3.42 8.19
CA GLY A 53 3.06 -4.23 7.13
C GLY A 53 3.04 -3.49 5.80
N TYR A 54 2.47 -2.29 5.81
CA TYR A 54 2.38 -1.41 4.63
C TYR A 54 3.77 -1.00 4.13
N LEU A 55 4.63 -0.51 5.01
CA LEU A 55 5.96 -0.03 4.62
C LEU A 55 6.82 -1.15 4.01
N CYS A 56 6.79 -2.35 4.59
CA CYS A 56 7.51 -3.49 4.02
C CYS A 56 6.90 -3.97 2.71
N ALA A 57 5.59 -3.80 2.48
CA ALA A 57 4.98 -4.08 1.17
C ALA A 57 5.48 -3.13 0.09
N ARG A 58 5.61 -1.84 0.40
CA ARG A 58 6.23 -0.87 -0.51
C ARG A 58 7.71 -1.20 -0.75
N ARG A 59 8.48 -1.46 0.30
CA ARG A 59 9.91 -1.76 0.21
C ARG A 59 10.20 -3.01 -0.63
N CYS A 60 9.41 -4.05 -0.47
CA CYS A 60 9.61 -5.34 -1.14
C CYS A 60 8.89 -5.47 -2.49
N ARG A 61 8.25 -4.40 -3.00
CA ARG A 61 7.41 -4.44 -4.20
C ARG A 61 8.14 -4.98 -5.44
N ALA A 62 9.39 -4.59 -5.63
CA ALA A 62 10.22 -5.00 -6.76
C ALA A 62 11.10 -6.24 -6.48
N SER A 63 11.00 -6.84 -5.28
CA SER A 63 11.79 -8.02 -4.94
C SER A 63 11.25 -9.25 -5.66
N SER A 64 12.10 -10.04 -6.32
CA SER A 64 11.73 -11.34 -6.88
C SER A 64 11.29 -12.32 -5.78
N ARG A 65 11.92 -12.26 -4.61
CA ARG A 65 11.63 -13.09 -3.44
C ARG A 65 10.80 -12.33 -2.39
N LYS A 66 9.59 -11.87 -2.77
CA LYS A 66 8.69 -11.03 -1.94
C LYS A 66 8.50 -11.55 -0.52
N LYS A 67 8.17 -12.84 -0.34
CA LYS A 67 7.95 -13.44 1.00
C LYS A 67 9.18 -13.36 1.91
N VAL A 68 10.37 -13.61 1.35
CA VAL A 68 11.65 -13.54 2.09
C VAL A 68 11.97 -12.10 2.45
N CYS A 69 11.84 -11.18 1.48
CA CYS A 69 12.04 -9.75 1.71
C CYS A 69 11.11 -9.22 2.82
N HIS A 70 9.81 -9.53 2.74
CA HIS A 70 8.82 -9.11 3.74
C HIS A 70 9.16 -9.59 5.15
N ARG A 71 9.57 -10.86 5.29
CA ARG A 71 9.93 -11.44 6.59
C ARG A 71 11.13 -10.71 7.20
N ALA A 72 12.17 -10.47 6.41
CA ALA A 72 13.36 -9.75 6.85
C ALA A 72 13.02 -8.30 7.21
N CYS A 73 12.30 -7.59 6.32
CA CYS A 73 11.88 -6.21 6.53
C CYS A 73 11.06 -6.04 7.81
N LYS A 74 10.05 -6.89 8.06
CA LYS A 74 9.22 -6.80 9.27
C LYS A 74 10.03 -6.99 10.55
N THR A 75 11.02 -7.88 10.53
CA THR A 75 11.94 -8.09 11.66
C THR A 75 12.76 -6.84 11.95
N CYS A 76 13.32 -6.24 10.90
CA CYS A 76 14.08 -4.99 11.01
C CYS A 76 13.21 -3.81 11.45
N CYS A 77 12.00 -3.70 10.89
CA CYS A 77 11.04 -2.66 11.24
C CYS A 77 10.56 -2.78 12.70
N LYS A 78 10.29 -3.99 13.20
CA LYS A 78 9.91 -4.18 14.61
C LYS A 78 11.01 -3.72 15.57
N ARG A 79 12.28 -3.92 15.20
CA ARG A 79 13.44 -3.53 16.01
C ARG A 79 13.75 -2.03 15.91
N CYS A 80 13.78 -1.50 14.70
CA CYS A 80 14.26 -0.14 14.43
C CYS A 80 13.13 0.90 14.31
N ARG A 81 11.87 0.46 14.26
CA ARG A 81 10.68 1.31 14.04
C ARG A 81 10.83 2.26 12.84
N CYS A 82 11.50 1.80 11.78
CA CYS A 82 11.80 2.57 10.56
C CYS A 82 11.96 1.62 9.37
N VAL A 83 11.51 2.05 8.18
CA VAL A 83 11.74 1.37 6.89
C VAL A 83 12.15 2.43 5.86
N PRO A 84 13.29 2.27 5.15
CA PRO A 84 13.72 3.23 4.15
C PRO A 84 12.75 3.38 2.97
N PRO A 85 12.66 4.58 2.36
CA PRO A 85 11.81 4.81 1.20
C PRO A 85 12.34 4.10 -0.06
N GLY A 86 11.44 3.87 -1.02
CA GLY A 86 11.75 3.17 -2.27
C GLY A 86 11.90 1.66 -2.11
N THR A 87 12.19 0.96 -3.21
CA THR A 87 12.33 -0.51 -3.24
C THR A 87 13.77 -0.99 -3.09
N TYR A 88 14.75 -0.07 -3.19
CA TYR A 88 16.19 -0.34 -3.08
C TYR A 88 16.90 0.89 -2.49
N GLY A 89 18.12 0.72 -1.96
CA GLY A 89 18.95 1.84 -1.50
C GLY A 89 18.36 2.61 -0.29
N ASN A 90 18.71 3.89 -0.17
CA ASN A 90 18.19 4.85 0.83
C ASN A 90 18.34 4.43 2.31
N LYS A 91 19.23 3.48 2.59
CA LYS A 91 19.36 2.91 3.95
C LYS A 91 19.79 3.95 4.98
N ASN A 92 20.45 5.03 4.54
CA ASN A 92 20.85 6.17 5.37
C ASN A 92 19.66 6.88 6.05
N ALA A 93 18.45 6.79 5.48
CA ALA A 93 17.24 7.33 6.09
C ALA A 93 16.83 6.59 7.38
N CYS A 94 17.31 5.36 7.57
CA CYS A 94 17.08 4.56 8.77
C CYS A 94 18.40 3.89 9.22
N PRO A 95 19.27 4.59 9.98
CA PRO A 95 20.59 4.08 10.36
C PRO A 95 20.55 2.72 11.09
N CYS A 96 19.60 2.52 12.01
CA CYS A 96 19.40 1.23 12.68
C CYS A 96 19.08 0.11 11.67
N TYR A 97 18.22 0.38 10.69
CA TYR A 97 17.86 -0.61 9.67
C TYR A 97 19.07 -0.97 8.79
N ALA A 98 19.94 0.01 8.50
CA ALA A 98 21.16 -0.17 7.71
C ALA A 98 22.27 -0.94 8.46
N SER A 99 22.36 -0.76 9.78
CA SER A 99 23.44 -1.34 10.59
C SER A 99 23.24 -2.81 10.91
N LEU A 100 22.00 -3.31 10.92
CA LEU A 100 21.71 -4.71 11.27
C LEU A 100 22.39 -5.72 10.32
N ARG A 101 23.15 -6.63 10.92
CA ARG A 101 23.86 -7.72 10.23
C ARG A 101 23.30 -9.10 10.60
N THR A 102 23.51 -10.07 9.72
CA THR A 102 23.32 -11.50 10.03
C THR A 102 24.57 -12.03 10.76
N HIS A 103 24.52 -13.27 11.25
CA HIS A 103 25.68 -13.93 11.86
C HIS A 103 26.91 -13.96 10.92
N GLY A 104 26.69 -14.05 9.60
CA GLY A 104 27.75 -14.00 8.59
C GLY A 104 28.19 -12.59 8.16
N ASN A 105 27.96 -11.57 8.99
CA ASN A 105 28.29 -10.16 8.73
C ASN A 105 27.69 -9.56 7.44
N LYS A 106 26.65 -10.17 6.87
CA LYS A 106 25.94 -9.64 5.70
C LYS A 106 24.82 -8.69 6.14
N PRO A 107 24.45 -7.68 5.33
CA PRO A 107 23.27 -6.86 5.60
C PRO A 107 22.04 -7.74 5.82
N LYS A 108 21.38 -7.58 6.98
CA LYS A 108 20.20 -8.37 7.34
C LYS A 108 18.94 -7.86 6.67
N CYS A 109 18.83 -6.55 6.55
CA CYS A 109 17.61 -5.88 6.11
C CYS A 109 17.65 -5.56 4.60
N PRO A 110 16.53 -5.77 3.88
CA PRO A 110 16.47 -5.54 2.43
C PRO A 110 16.70 -4.06 2.07
#